data_AF-A0A1F8PIT5-F1
#
_entry.id   AF-A0A1F8PIT5-F1
#
_cell.length_a   1.000
_cell.length_b   1.000
_cell.length_c   1.000
_cell.angle_alpha   90.00
_cell.angle_beta   90.00
_cell.angle_gamma   90.00
#
_symmetry.space_group_name_H-M   'P 1'
#
loop_
_entity.id
_entity.type
_entity.pdbx_description
1 polymer ?
#
loop_
_entity_poly.entity_id
_entity_poly.type
_entity_poly.pdbx_seq_one_letter_code
_entity_poly.pdbx_strand_id
1 'polypeptide(L)'
;MKHLTDDAINEYLDHELAEFDRSSLELHLAECAECTSHLEVLQEVFAQLSKLPEASLSHDLSSGILRSLPQPHALPPLIRLAAPFQAVLALLGLAITIPYAYEKIASSMTGIEFGFSLQPWFDLQMMGLNWWIVIKDFHLPALPGFTGFEFSDQILYLGLLACSIAWFIGNGMLLKDTRRNHP
;
A
#
# COMPACT_ATOMS: atom_id res chain seq x y z
N MET A 1 -1.95 -22.34 -48.08
CA MET A 1 -2.09 -21.53 -46.85
C MET A 1 -0.99 -21.96 -45.90
N LYS A 2 -0.47 -21.06 -45.06
CA LYS A 2 0.62 -21.38 -44.13
C LYS A 2 0.00 -21.88 -42.82
N HIS A 3 0.26 -23.12 -42.44
CA HIS A 3 -0.20 -23.72 -41.19
C HIS A 3 0.62 -23.22 -40.00
N LEU A 4 0.06 -23.35 -38.79
CA LEU A 4 0.80 -23.14 -37.55
C LEU A 4 1.87 -24.22 -37.37
N THR A 5 2.98 -23.83 -36.76
CA THR A 5 4.03 -24.77 -36.35
C THR A 5 3.62 -25.48 -35.05
N ASP A 6 4.13 -26.68 -34.85
CA ASP A 6 3.84 -27.47 -33.64
C ASP A 6 4.26 -26.73 -32.36
N ASP A 7 5.40 -26.03 -32.39
CA ASP A 7 5.88 -25.20 -31.28
C ASP A 7 4.86 -24.11 -30.89
N ALA A 8 4.24 -23.46 -31.88
CA ALA A 8 3.26 -22.39 -31.62
C ALA A 8 1.94 -22.94 -31.05
N ILE A 9 1.55 -24.16 -31.44
CA ILE A 9 0.38 -24.85 -30.88
C ILE A 9 0.66 -25.29 -29.43
N ASN A 10 1.86 -25.79 -29.15
CA ASN A 10 2.28 -26.18 -27.80
C ASN A 10 2.39 -24.96 -26.86
N GLU A 11 3.03 -23.87 -27.31
CA GLU A 11 3.08 -22.61 -26.55
C GLU A 11 1.68 -22.05 -26.23
N TYR A 12 0.73 -22.19 -27.17
CA TYR A 12 -0.67 -21.82 -26.94
C TYR A 12 -1.34 -22.68 -25.86
N LEU A 13 -1.08 -24.00 -25.86
CA LEU A 13 -1.58 -24.94 -24.85
C LEU A 13 -0.98 -24.68 -23.46
N ASP A 14 0.32 -24.39 -23.39
CA ASP A 14 1.05 -24.17 -22.14
C ASP A 14 0.86 -22.74 -21.58
N HIS A 15 0.17 -21.86 -22.33
CA HIS A 15 -0.02 -20.45 -22.01
C HIS A 15 1.28 -19.64 -21.96
N GLU A 16 2.31 -20.07 -22.69
CA GLU A 16 3.65 -19.46 -22.74
C GLU A 16 3.97 -18.79 -24.10
N LEU A 17 2.96 -18.21 -24.76
CA LEU A 17 3.16 -17.49 -26.02
C LEU A 17 4.09 -16.28 -25.82
N ALA A 18 5.32 -16.37 -26.31
CA ALA A 18 6.34 -15.36 -26.09
C ALA A 18 6.17 -14.11 -26.99
N GLU A 19 5.63 -14.26 -28.21
CA GLU A 19 5.60 -13.17 -29.20
C GLU A 19 4.37 -13.13 -30.13
N PHE A 20 3.48 -14.11 -30.07
CA PHE A 20 2.24 -14.10 -30.87
C PHE A 20 1.09 -13.46 -30.10
N ASP A 21 0.43 -12.48 -30.72
CA ASP A 21 -0.88 -12.02 -30.28
C ASP A 21 -1.84 -13.22 -30.36
N ARG A 22 -2.21 -13.76 -29.19
CA ARG A 22 -3.13 -14.90 -29.04
C ARG A 22 -4.36 -14.79 -29.96
N SER A 23 -4.83 -13.56 -30.19
CA SER A 23 -5.95 -13.28 -31.09
C SER A 23 -5.69 -13.70 -32.55
N SER A 24 -4.47 -13.56 -33.04
CA SER A 24 -4.09 -13.98 -34.40
C SER A 24 -4.05 -15.51 -34.54
N LEU A 25 -3.64 -16.22 -33.48
CA LEU A 25 -3.68 -17.69 -33.47
C LEU A 25 -5.11 -18.20 -33.41
N GLU A 26 -5.94 -17.60 -32.56
CA GLU A 26 -7.36 -17.94 -32.44
C GLU A 26 -8.12 -17.71 -33.77
N LEU A 27 -7.80 -16.63 -34.48
CA LEU A 27 -8.36 -16.37 -35.82
C LEU A 27 -7.93 -17.47 -36.81
N HIS A 28 -6.66 -17.86 -36.81
CA HIS A 28 -6.19 -18.95 -37.67
C HIS A 28 -6.85 -20.29 -37.34
N LEU A 29 -7.03 -20.60 -36.05
CA LEU A 29 -7.71 -21.81 -35.58
C LEU A 29 -9.20 -21.82 -35.91
N ALA A 30 -9.83 -20.65 -36.09
CA ALA A 30 -11.21 -20.56 -36.56
C ALA A 30 -11.35 -20.80 -38.08
N GLU A 31 -10.29 -20.52 -38.85
CA GLU A 31 -10.30 -20.62 -40.32
C GLU A 31 -9.67 -21.91 -40.87
N CYS A 32 -8.78 -22.58 -40.11
CA CYS A 32 -8.03 -23.74 -40.55
C CYS A 32 -8.42 -25.02 -39.81
N ALA A 33 -9.30 -25.82 -40.40
CA ALA A 33 -9.77 -27.09 -39.83
C ALA A 33 -8.66 -28.11 -39.52
N GLU A 34 -7.54 -28.08 -40.25
CA GLU A 34 -6.39 -28.95 -39.99
C GLU A 34 -5.64 -28.55 -38.71
N CYS A 35 -5.44 -27.25 -38.48
CA CYS A 35 -4.84 -26.78 -37.24
C CYS A 35 -5.78 -26.97 -36.04
N THR A 36 -7.10 -26.82 -36.24
CA THR A 36 -8.09 -27.12 -35.19
C THR A 36 -8.07 -28.60 -34.80
N SER A 37 -8.07 -29.52 -35.78
CA SER A 37 -8.05 -30.95 -35.48
C SER A 37 -6.75 -31.38 -34.81
N HIS A 38 -5.61 -30.79 -35.19
CA HIS A 38 -4.35 -31.03 -34.51
C HIS A 38 -4.38 -30.58 -33.05
N LEU A 39 -4.92 -29.38 -32.78
CA LEU A 39 -5.12 -28.88 -31.42
C LEU A 39 -6.02 -29.80 -30.59
N GLU A 40 -7.14 -30.27 -31.14
CA GLU A 40 -8.07 -31.19 -30.47
C GLU A 40 -7.39 -32.50 -30.07
N VAL A 41 -6.56 -33.07 -30.95
CA VAL A 41 -5.78 -34.28 -30.65
C VAL A 41 -4.83 -34.04 -29.47
N LEU A 42 -4.12 -32.92 -29.45
CA LEU A 42 -3.22 -32.58 -28.34
C LEU A 42 -3.98 -32.35 -27.04
N GLN A 43 -5.12 -31.64 -27.09
CA GLN A 43 -5.98 -31.43 -25.92
C GLN A 43 -6.49 -32.75 -25.32
N GLU A 44 -6.85 -33.72 -26.16
CA GLU A 44 -7.26 -35.04 -25.70
C GLU A 44 -6.10 -35.78 -24.99
N VAL A 45 -4.87 -35.66 -25.50
CA VAL A 45 -3.69 -36.22 -24.81
C VAL A 45 -3.51 -35.59 -23.43
N PHE A 46 -3.58 -34.26 -23.30
CA PHE A 46 -3.49 -33.57 -22.00
C PHE A 46 -4.67 -33.95 -21.07
N ALA A 47 -5.87 -34.14 -21.61
CA ALA A 47 -7.03 -34.59 -20.86
C ALA A 47 -6.87 -36.04 -20.34
N GLN A 48 -6.12 -36.88 -21.05
CA GLN A 48 -5.76 -38.22 -20.58
C GLN A 48 -4.63 -38.18 -19.53
N LEU A 49 -3.62 -37.34 -19.73
CA LEU A 49 -2.52 -37.15 -18.79
C LEU A 49 -3.02 -36.62 -17.43
N SER A 50 -3.96 -35.68 -17.43
CA SER A 50 -4.56 -35.15 -16.19
C SER A 50 -5.40 -36.16 -15.41
N LYS A 51 -5.81 -37.28 -16.02
CA LYS A 51 -6.50 -38.40 -15.35
C LYS A 51 -5.52 -39.41 -14.74
N LEU A 52 -4.22 -39.28 -15.01
CA LEU A 52 -3.24 -40.15 -14.38
C LEU A 52 -3.25 -39.92 -12.86
N PRO A 53 -3.10 -40.99 -12.06
CA PRO A 53 -3.03 -40.85 -10.62
C PRO A 53 -1.85 -39.96 -10.25
N GLU A 54 -2.07 -39.04 -9.32
CA GLU A 54 -0.99 -38.22 -8.77
C GLU A 54 0.11 -39.13 -8.24
N ALA A 55 1.34 -38.89 -8.69
CA ALA A 55 2.49 -39.62 -8.21
C ALA A 55 2.72 -39.25 -6.74
N SER A 56 2.43 -40.18 -5.82
CA SER A 56 2.78 -39.99 -4.41
C SER A 56 4.30 -39.92 -4.29
N LEU A 57 4.81 -38.78 -3.83
CA LEU A 57 6.23 -38.64 -3.50
C LEU A 57 6.60 -39.67 -2.41
N SER A 58 7.64 -40.46 -2.66
CA SER A 58 8.13 -41.47 -1.71
C SER A 58 8.74 -40.88 -0.44
N HIS A 59 9.10 -39.60 -0.50
CA HIS A 59 9.74 -38.87 0.58
C HIS A 59 9.08 -37.49 0.73
N ASP A 60 8.94 -37.04 1.97
CA ASP A 60 8.46 -35.69 2.27
C ASP A 60 9.56 -34.66 1.95
N LEU A 61 9.46 -34.03 0.78
CA LEU A 61 10.33 -32.94 0.36
C LEU A 61 9.93 -31.59 0.98
N SER A 62 8.75 -31.49 1.60
CA SER A 62 8.21 -30.24 2.12
C SER A 62 9.15 -29.65 3.17
N SER A 63 9.67 -30.47 4.08
CA SER A 63 10.58 -30.01 5.13
C SER A 63 11.93 -29.49 4.62
N GLY A 64 12.40 -30.01 3.48
CA GLY A 64 13.64 -29.55 2.83
C GLY A 64 13.43 -28.26 2.03
N ILE A 65 12.30 -28.16 1.33
CA ILE A 65 11.90 -26.97 0.58
C ILE A 65 11.62 -25.82 1.54
N LEU A 66 10.82 -26.04 2.59
CA LEU A 66 10.50 -25.02 3.60
C LEU A 66 11.73 -24.47 4.31
N ARG A 67 12.79 -25.28 4.48
CA ARG A 67 14.09 -24.81 5.00
C ARG A 67 14.90 -23.99 3.98
N SER A 68 14.73 -24.28 2.69
CA SER A 68 15.41 -23.59 1.60
C SER A 68 14.71 -22.30 1.20
N LEU A 69 13.46 -22.11 1.60
CA LEU A 69 12.77 -20.83 1.38
C LEU A 69 13.47 -19.71 2.16
N PRO A 70 13.68 -18.54 1.54
CA PRO A 70 14.21 -17.39 2.24
C PRO A 70 13.30 -17.05 3.41
N GLN A 71 13.84 -17.11 4.63
CA GLN A 71 13.05 -16.76 5.81
C GLN A 71 12.66 -15.28 5.76
N PRO A 72 11.40 -14.94 6.08
CA PRO A 72 10.99 -13.55 6.17
C PRO A 72 11.85 -12.86 7.23
N HIS A 73 12.64 -11.87 6.79
CA HIS A 73 13.51 -11.13 7.69
C HIS A 73 12.64 -10.28 8.61
N ALA A 74 12.70 -10.56 9.91
CA ALA A 74 11.98 -9.77 10.89
C ALA A 74 12.60 -8.36 10.95
N LEU A 75 11.79 -7.35 10.65
CA LEU A 75 12.17 -5.95 10.83
C LEU A 75 12.63 -5.71 12.28
N PRO A 76 13.70 -4.95 12.52
CA PRO A 76 14.19 -4.66 13.86
C PRO A 76 13.11 -3.94 14.69
N PRO A 77 13.02 -4.21 16.00
CA PRO A 77 11.93 -3.74 16.86
C PRO A 77 11.82 -2.20 16.89
N LEU A 78 12.92 -1.49 16.71
CA LEU A 78 12.95 -0.03 16.61
C LEU A 78 12.16 0.51 15.41
N ILE A 79 12.20 -0.17 14.25
CA ILE A 79 11.47 0.25 13.05
C ILE A 79 9.97 -0.04 13.20
N ARG A 80 9.62 -1.17 13.86
CA ARG A 80 8.21 -1.49 14.17
C ARG A 80 7.56 -0.45 15.09
N LEU A 81 8.33 0.17 15.98
CA LEU A 81 7.85 1.23 16.87
C LEU A 81 7.88 2.63 16.24
N ALA A 82 8.72 2.84 15.22
CA ALA A 82 8.79 4.12 14.51
C ALA A 82 7.51 4.43 13.73
N ALA A 83 6.88 3.42 13.11
CA ALA A 83 5.66 3.59 12.33
C ALA A 83 4.46 4.12 13.15
N PRO A 84 4.07 3.52 14.30
CA PRO A 84 2.98 4.07 15.11
C PRO A 84 3.35 5.44 15.71
N PHE A 85 4.63 5.64 16.08
CA PHE A 85 5.08 6.93 16.59
C PHE A 85 4.93 8.05 15.54
N GLN A 86 5.30 7.79 14.29
CA GLN A 86 5.11 8.73 13.18
C GLN A 86 3.63 9.02 12.90
N ALA A 87 2.76 8.01 12.97
CA ALA A 87 1.32 8.20 12.79
C ALA A 87 0.73 9.09 13.89
N VAL A 88 1.11 8.88 15.15
CA VAL A 88 0.69 9.74 16.28
C VAL A 88 1.19 11.16 16.10
N LEU A 89 2.45 11.34 15.70
CA LEU A 89 3.04 12.67 15.50
C LEU A 89 2.34 13.43 14.35
N ALA A 90 2.00 12.74 13.26
CA ALA A 90 1.26 13.33 12.14
C ALA A 90 -0.16 13.74 12.54
N LEU A 91 -0.87 12.90 13.31
CA LEU A 91 -2.20 13.23 13.82
C LEU A 91 -2.18 14.43 14.77
N LEU A 92 -1.19 14.51 15.66
CA LEU A 92 -0.99 15.67 16.54
C LEU A 92 -0.68 16.94 15.72
N GLY A 93 0.18 16.83 14.71
CA GLY A 93 0.48 17.93 13.81
C GLY A 93 -0.76 18.44 13.08
N LEU A 94 -1.60 17.54 12.57
CA LEU A 94 -2.87 17.90 11.93
C LEU A 94 -3.85 18.55 12.92
N ALA A 95 -4.01 17.99 14.12
CA ALA A 95 -4.89 18.54 15.14
C ALA A 95 -4.52 19.98 15.53
N ILE A 96 -3.22 20.31 15.54
CA ILE A 96 -2.72 21.65 15.85
C ILE A 96 -2.82 22.58 14.63
N THR A 97 -2.49 22.11 13.43
CA THR A 97 -2.40 22.97 12.23
C THR A 97 -3.75 23.28 11.58
N ILE A 98 -4.71 22.35 11.62
CA ILE A 98 -6.06 22.54 11.06
C ILE A 98 -6.77 23.79 11.60
N PRO A 99 -6.85 24.06 12.92
CA PRO A 99 -7.56 25.25 13.43
C PRO A 99 -6.91 26.56 12.98
N TYR A 100 -5.57 26.63 12.96
CA TYR A 100 -4.84 27.80 12.48
C TYR A 100 -4.96 28.02 10.96
N ALA A 101 -4.94 26.92 10.20
CA ALA A 101 -5.14 26.98 8.75
C ALA A 101 -6.56 27.41 8.40
N TYR A 102 -7.56 26.98 9.17
CA TYR A 102 -8.96 27.33 8.96
C TYR A 102 -9.20 28.83 9.08
N GLU A 103 -8.69 29.49 10.12
CA GLU A 103 -8.88 30.95 10.32
C GLU A 103 -8.32 31.76 9.14
N LYS A 104 -7.15 31.34 8.61
CA LYS A 104 -6.51 31.98 7.45
C LYS A 104 -7.23 31.68 6.14
N ILE A 105 -7.63 30.43 5.90
CA ILE A 105 -8.26 30.00 4.64
C ILE A 105 -9.71 30.50 4.56
N ALA A 106 -10.47 30.42 5.65
CA ALA A 106 -11.86 30.91 5.72
C ALA A 106 -11.95 32.42 5.44
N SER A 107 -10.95 33.20 5.86
CA SER A 107 -10.88 34.63 5.55
C SER A 107 -10.62 34.94 4.06
N SER A 108 -10.06 34.00 3.30
CA SER A 108 -9.74 34.15 1.87
C SER A 108 -10.72 33.44 0.92
N MET A 109 -11.51 32.47 1.42
CA MET A 109 -12.47 31.69 0.64
C MET A 109 -13.92 32.11 0.93
N THR A 110 -14.29 33.34 0.59
CA THR A 110 -15.71 33.71 0.48
C THR A 110 -16.23 33.27 -0.90
N GLY A 111 -16.97 32.16 -0.98
CA GLY A 111 -17.74 31.80 -2.18
C GLY A 111 -17.65 30.36 -2.71
N ILE A 112 -17.05 29.41 -1.98
CA ILE A 112 -17.02 27.99 -2.40
C ILE A 112 -18.10 27.21 -1.64
N GLU A 113 -19.14 26.79 -2.34
CA GLU A 113 -20.16 25.87 -1.81
C GLU A 113 -19.63 24.43 -1.89
N PHE A 114 -19.28 23.83 -0.76
CA PHE A 114 -18.93 22.41 -0.70
C PHE A 114 -20.22 21.56 -0.72
N GLY A 115 -20.36 20.67 -1.71
CA GLY A 115 -21.54 19.82 -1.92
C GLY A 115 -21.75 18.69 -0.90
N PHE A 116 -21.11 18.74 0.26
CA PHE A 116 -21.27 17.78 1.34
C PHE A 116 -21.35 18.53 2.67
N SER A 117 -22.24 18.07 3.56
CA SER A 117 -22.41 18.69 4.87
C SER A 117 -21.21 18.38 5.76
N LEU A 118 -20.35 19.37 5.95
CA LEU A 118 -19.28 19.35 6.94
C LEU A 118 -19.80 19.50 8.37
N GLN A 119 -21.11 19.71 8.57
CA GLN A 119 -21.71 19.98 9.87
C GLN A 119 -21.35 18.94 10.95
N PRO A 120 -21.44 17.61 10.70
CA PRO A 120 -21.07 16.62 11.72
C PRO A 120 -19.59 16.69 12.11
N TRP A 121 -18.74 17.08 11.15
CA TRP A 121 -17.32 17.25 11.37
C TRP A 121 -17.02 18.52 12.17
N PHE A 122 -17.75 19.61 11.87
CA PHE A 122 -17.73 20.84 12.66
C PHE A 122 -18.24 20.62 14.08
N ASP A 123 -19.33 19.90 14.28
CA ASP A 123 -19.88 19.62 15.61
C ASP A 123 -18.86 18.84 16.47
N LEU A 124 -18.16 17.87 15.86
CA LEU A 124 -17.13 17.07 16.53
C LEU A 124 -15.88 17.90 16.85
N GLN A 125 -15.46 18.79 15.95
CA GLN A 125 -14.39 19.77 16.21
C GLN A 125 -14.76 20.75 17.32
N MET A 126 -15.97 21.30 17.27
CA MET A 126 -16.46 22.26 18.25
C MET A 126 -16.57 21.60 19.63
N MET A 127 -16.94 20.32 19.69
CA MET A 127 -16.91 19.56 20.95
C MET A 127 -15.49 19.40 21.48
N GLY A 128 -14.49 19.16 20.62
CA GLY A 128 -13.08 19.14 20.98
C GLY A 128 -12.54 20.50 21.44
N LEU A 129 -12.92 21.58 20.75
CA LEU A 129 -12.60 22.97 21.12
C LEU A 129 -13.23 23.36 22.45
N ASN A 130 -14.46 22.93 22.73
CA ASN A 130 -15.12 23.18 24.01
C ASN A 130 -14.39 22.45 25.16
N TRP A 131 -13.97 21.21 24.94
CA TRP A 131 -13.11 20.48 25.87
C TRP A 131 -11.77 21.18 26.07
N TRP A 132 -11.16 21.71 25.00
CA TRP A 132 -9.92 22.47 25.09
C TRP A 132 -10.06 23.76 25.90
N ILE A 133 -11.17 24.49 25.73
CA ILE A 133 -11.49 25.67 26.53
C ILE A 133 -11.67 25.29 28.00
N VAL A 134 -12.41 24.21 28.29
CA VAL A 134 -12.57 23.68 29.65
C VAL A 134 -11.22 23.31 30.27
N ILE A 135 -10.30 22.71 29.50
CA ILE A 135 -8.94 22.39 29.96
C ILE A 135 -8.09 23.66 30.16
N LYS A 136 -8.22 24.65 29.28
CA LYS A 136 -7.49 25.93 29.37
C LYS A 136 -7.93 26.74 30.58
N ASP A 137 -9.24 26.75 30.85
CA ASP A 137 -9.86 27.44 31.98
C ASP A 137 -9.84 26.57 33.25
N PHE A 138 -9.39 25.32 33.15
CA PHE A 138 -9.06 24.47 34.29
C PHE A 138 -7.78 24.99 34.95
N HIS A 139 -7.93 25.99 35.81
CA HIS A 139 -6.84 26.48 36.64
C HIS A 139 -6.47 25.43 37.69
N LEU A 140 -5.39 24.69 37.44
CA LEU A 140 -4.62 24.07 38.52
C LEU A 140 -4.25 25.18 39.53
N PRO A 141 -4.35 24.93 40.86
CA PRO A 141 -3.91 25.91 41.85
C PRO A 141 -2.48 26.32 41.51
N ALA A 142 -2.27 27.63 41.34
CA ALA A 142 -1.02 28.16 40.83
C ALA A 142 0.16 27.67 41.69
N LEU A 143 1.02 26.85 41.09
CA LEU A 143 2.33 26.57 41.68
C LEU A 143 3.13 27.87 41.61
N PRO A 144 3.55 28.46 42.75
CA PRO A 144 4.29 29.71 42.72
C PRO A 144 5.61 29.51 41.96
N GLY A 145 5.75 30.17 40.81
CA GLY A 145 6.99 30.21 40.02
C GLY A 145 6.88 29.86 38.53
N PHE A 146 5.73 29.39 38.03
CA PHE A 146 5.56 29.11 36.60
C PHE A 146 4.78 30.22 35.90
N THR A 147 5.49 31.06 35.14
CA THR A 147 4.91 31.99 34.15
C THR A 147 4.59 31.22 32.87
N GLY A 148 3.39 31.45 32.29
CA GLY A 148 2.93 30.74 31.08
C GLY A 148 3.87 30.90 29.88
N PHE A 149 4.04 29.82 29.12
CA PHE A 149 4.81 29.82 27.88
C PHE A 149 3.95 30.36 26.73
N GLU A 150 4.29 31.53 26.19
CA GLU A 150 3.75 32.00 24.92
C GLU A 150 4.49 31.29 23.78
N PHE A 151 3.79 30.47 23.01
CA PHE A 151 4.36 29.81 21.84
C PHE A 151 4.41 30.79 20.66
N SER A 152 5.61 31.26 20.32
CA SER A 152 5.85 32.05 19.11
C SER A 152 5.58 31.23 17.84
N ASP A 153 5.04 31.84 16.79
CA ASP A 153 4.82 31.23 15.46
C ASP A 153 6.08 30.51 14.92
N GLN A 154 7.26 31.01 15.28
CA GLN A 154 8.55 30.42 14.91
C GLN A 154 8.73 29.00 15.47
N ILE A 155 8.22 28.73 16.68
CA ILE A 155 8.28 27.41 17.33
C ILE A 155 7.40 26.42 16.58
N LEU A 156 6.28 26.88 16.03
CA LEU A 156 5.33 26.05 15.28
C LEU A 156 5.93 25.64 13.92
N TYR A 157 6.60 26.57 13.22
CA TYR A 157 7.34 26.26 11.99
C TYR A 157 8.53 25.33 12.24
N LEU A 158 9.29 25.53 13.33
CA LEU A 158 10.37 24.63 13.74
C LEU A 158 9.86 23.23 14.09
N GLY A 159 8.72 23.13 14.77
CA GLY A 159 8.07 21.86 15.08
C GLY A 159 7.64 21.11 13.83
N LEU A 160 7.01 21.80 12.87
CA LEU A 160 6.64 21.21 11.58
C LEU A 160 7.85 20.73 10.78
N LEU A 161 8.90 21.56 10.69
CA LEU A 161 10.15 21.20 10.02
C LEU A 161 10.79 19.95 10.64
N ALA A 162 10.87 19.90 11.97
CA ALA A 162 11.42 18.74 12.69
C ALA A 162 10.60 17.47 12.44
N CYS A 163 9.27 17.56 12.45
CA CYS A 163 8.38 16.45 12.11
C CYS A 163 8.58 15.96 10.66
N SER A 164 8.70 16.87 9.70
CA SER A 164 8.97 16.52 8.30
C SER A 164 10.32 15.83 8.11
N ILE A 165 11.38 16.32 8.77
CA ILE A 165 12.71 15.69 8.72
C ILE A 165 12.67 14.29 9.33
N ALA A 166 12.03 14.13 10.49
CA ALA A 166 11.86 12.83 11.14
C ALA A 166 11.06 11.84 10.27
N TRP A 167 10.04 12.34 9.55
CA TRP A 167 9.27 11.55 8.60
C TRP A 167 10.12 11.08 7.42
N PHE A 168 10.91 11.97 6.81
CA PHE A 168 11.81 11.63 5.70
C PHE A 168 12.90 10.63 6.12
N ILE A 169 13.49 10.79 7.30
CA ILE A 169 14.53 9.88 7.80
C ILE A 169 13.94 8.49 8.05
N GLY A 170 12.79 8.40 8.72
CA GLY A 170 12.15 7.11 9.01
C GLY A 170 11.75 6.37 7.73
N ASN A 171 11.11 7.05 6.77
CA ASN A 171 10.75 6.44 5.48
C ASN A 171 11.98 6.12 4.62
N GLY A 172 13.02 6.97 4.65
CA GLY A 172 14.26 6.73 3.95
C GLY A 172 15.02 5.50 4.45
N MET A 173 14.94 5.18 5.75
CA MET A 173 15.52 3.96 6.32
C MET A 173 14.75 2.70 5.87
N LEU A 174 13.41 2.76 5.83
CA LEU A 174 12.57 1.67 5.31
C LEU A 174 12.87 1.33 3.85
N LEU A 175 13.14 2.35 3.01
CA LEU A 175 13.46 2.18 1.59
C LEU A 175 14.90 1.71 1.30
N LYS A 176 15.83 1.90 2.25
CA LYS A 176 17.21 1.41 2.12
C LYS A 176 17.31 -0.08 2.44
N ASP A 177 16.50 -0.55 3.39
CA ASP A 177 16.48 -1.97 3.78
C ASP A 177 15.90 -2.84 2.65
N THR A 178 14.90 -2.34 1.93
CA THR A 178 14.35 -3.01 0.74
C THR A 178 15.35 -3.11 -0.42
N ARG A 179 16.24 -2.12 -0.60
CA ARG A 179 17.24 -2.12 -1.69
C ARG A 179 18.48 -2.97 -1.42
N ARG A 180 18.79 -3.30 -0.17
CA ARG A 180 19.90 -4.23 0.15
C ARG A 180 19.54 -5.71 -0.05
N ASN A 181 18.26 -6.01 -0.29
CA ASN A 181 17.74 -7.36 -0.35
C ASN A 181 17.39 -7.84 -1.77
N HIS A 182 17.79 -7.11 -2.82
CA HIS A 182 17.80 -7.62 -4.19
C HIS A 182 19.21 -8.09 -4.55
N PRO A 183 19.47 -9.41 -4.64
CA PRO A 183 20.61 -9.94 -5.38
C PRO A 183 20.44 -9.71 -6.89
#